data_AF-A0A2V7E9A3-F1
#
_entry.id   AF-A0A2V7E9A3-F1
#
_cell.length_a   1.000
_cell.length_b   1.000
_cell.length_c   1.000
_cell.angle_alpha   90.00
_cell.angle_beta   90.00
_cell.angle_gamma   90.00
#
_symmetry.space_group_name_H-M   'P 1'
#
loop_
_entity.id
_entity.type
_entity.pdbx_description
1 polymer ?
#
loop_
_entity_poly.entity_id
_entity_poly.type
_entity_poly.pdbx_seq_one_letter_code
_entity_poly.pdbx_strand_id
1 'polypeptide(L)' 'MTDFKKLHVWHRAHALSLSVDRASKRIRGSQYTSLRNQIFRAAVSIPANIAEGRRQRSEKEFGRFLGYA' A
#
# COMPACT_ATOMS: atom_id res chain seq x y z
N MET A 1 -8.11 -18.06 8.99
CA MET A 1 -7.55 -16.78 8.50
C MET A 1 -7.69 -16.73 6.99
N THR A 2 -8.48 -15.81 6.47
CA THR A 2 -8.61 -15.60 5.03
C THR A 2 -7.33 -14.97 4.50
N ASP A 3 -6.69 -15.64 3.55
CA ASP A 3 -5.39 -15.24 3.04
C ASP A 3 -5.53 -14.05 2.07
N PHE A 4 -5.04 -12.87 2.48
CA PHE A 4 -5.00 -11.68 1.64
C PHE A 4 -4.15 -11.89 0.37
N LYS A 5 -3.22 -12.85 0.37
CA LYS A 5 -2.41 -13.21 -0.79
C LYS A 5 -3.21 -13.91 -1.89
N LYS A 6 -4.50 -14.21 -1.67
CA LYS A 6 -5.41 -14.65 -2.74
C LYS A 6 -6.11 -13.49 -3.44
N LEU A 7 -6.01 -12.27 -2.90
CA LEU A 7 -6.69 -11.10 -3.45
C LEU A 7 -5.88 -10.50 -4.60
N HIS A 8 -6.45 -10.48 -5.80
CA HIS A 8 -5.81 -9.85 -6.96
C HIS A 8 -5.47 -8.37 -6.74
N VAL A 9 -6.36 -7.66 -6.03
CA VAL A 9 -6.13 -6.25 -5.67
C VAL A 9 -4.91 -6.06 -4.78
N TRP A 10 -4.62 -7.02 -3.89
CA TRP A 10 -3.42 -6.97 -3.06
C TRP A 10 -2.15 -7.13 -3.89
N HIS A 11 -2.12 -8.06 -4.85
CA HIS A 11 -0.98 -8.22 -5.76
C HIS A 11 -0.73 -6.96 -6.59
N ARG A 12 -1.80 -6.32 -7.10
CA ARG A 12 -1.70 -5.05 -7.83
C ARG A 12 -1.18 -3.92 -6.96
N ALA A 13 -1.68 -3.80 -5.73
CA ALA A 13 -1.23 -2.80 -4.78
C ALA A 13 0.25 -2.99 -4.41
N HIS A 14 0.68 -4.22 -4.18
CA HIS A 14 2.09 -4.53 -3.91
C HIS A 14 3.00 -4.22 -5.12
N ALA A 15 2.57 -4.58 -6.34
CA ALA A 15 3.30 -4.25 -7.56
C ALA A 15 3.39 -2.72 -7.80
N LEU A 16 2.34 -1.98 -7.43
CA LEU A 16 2.34 -0.52 -7.43
C LEU A 16 3.39 0.03 -6.47
N SER A 17 3.45 -0.45 -5.22
CA SER A 17 4.46 -0.01 -4.24
C SER A 17 5.89 -0.19 -4.76
N LEU A 18 6.19 -1.32 -5.41
CA LEU A 18 7.50 -1.57 -6.04
C LEU A 18 7.79 -0.62 -7.20
N SER A 19 6.77 -0.28 -7.98
CA SER A 19 6.91 0.65 -9.11
C SER A 19 7.13 2.09 -8.63
N VAL A 20 6.43 2.48 -7.56
CA VAL A 20 6.59 3.78 -6.90
C VAL A 20 7.96 3.91 -6.24
N ASP A 21 8.46 2.86 -5.57
CA ASP A 21 9.83 2.85 -5.03
C ASP A 21 10.86 3.13 -6.14
N ARG A 22 10.78 2.38 -7.25
CA ARG A 22 11.67 2.58 -8.41
C ARG A 22 11.56 3.98 -9.01
N ALA A 23 10.35 4.52 -9.14
CA ALA A 23 10.13 5.85 -9.68
C ALA A 23 10.63 6.95 -8.73
N SER A 24 10.37 6.84 -7.43
CA SER A 24 10.75 7.85 -6.44
C SER A 24 12.27 8.00 -6.33
N LYS A 25 13.03 6.89 -6.45
CA LYS A 25 14.50 6.90 -6.50
C LYS A 25 15.09 7.67 -7.69
N ARG A 26 14.31 7.92 -8.75
CA ARG A 26 14.75 8.72 -9.91
C ARG A 26 14.61 10.23 -9.68
N ILE A 27 13.87 10.66 -8.66
CA ILE A 27 13.73 12.07 -8.28
C ILE A 27 15.04 12.52 -7.61
N ARG A 28 15.76 13.44 -8.25
CA ARG A 28 17.07 13.92 -7.78
C ARG A 28 16.94 15.24 -7.02
N GLY A 29 17.85 15.47 -6.07
CA GLY A 29 17.88 16.68 -5.24
C GLY A 29 17.52 16.37 -3.79
N SER A 30 18.28 16.96 -2.85
CA SER A 30 18.08 16.80 -1.41
C SER A 30 16.75 17.39 -0.95
N GLN A 31 16.28 18.45 -1.62
CA GLN A 31 15.00 19.12 -1.35
C GLN A 31 13.79 18.19 -1.54
N TYR A 32 13.91 17.14 -2.35
CA TYR A 32 12.82 16.19 -2.60
C TYR A 32 12.82 14.97 -1.68
N THR A 33 13.70 14.93 -0.66
CA THR A 33 13.78 13.77 0.25
C THR A 33 12.44 13.51 0.96
N SER A 34 11.79 14.56 1.45
CA SER A 34 10.46 14.45 2.07
C SER A 34 9.41 13.91 1.09
N LEU A 35 9.42 14.41 -0.15
CA LEU A 35 8.49 13.97 -1.20
C LEU A 35 8.68 12.49 -1.54
N ARG A 36 9.93 12.03 -1.76
CA ARG A 36 10.23 10.62 -2.01
C ARG A 36 9.70 9.74 -0.88
N ASN A 37 9.92 10.14 0.37
CA ASN A 37 9.46 9.40 1.55
C ASN A 37 7.94 9.35 1.65
N GLN A 38 7.25 10.47 1.42
CA GLN A 38 5.78 10.53 1.47
C GLN A 38 5.15 9.64 0.39
N ILE A 39 5.64 9.75 -0.85
CA ILE A 39 5.16 8.96 -1.99
C ILE A 39 5.36 7.46 -1.72
N PHE A 40 6.55 7.06 -1.26
CA PHE A 40 6.83 5.66 -0.96
C PHE A 40 5.93 5.14 0.18
N ARG A 41 5.81 5.91 1.27
CA ARG A 41 4.97 5.55 2.43
C ARG A 41 3.49 5.40 2.06
N ALA A 42 2.95 6.31 1.25
CA ALA A 42 1.58 6.22 0.75
C ALA A 42 1.39 4.97 -0.13
N ALA A 43 2.36 4.66 -0.99
CA ALA A 43 2.23 3.49 -1.86
C ALA A 43 2.30 2.16 -1.10
N VAL A 44 3.09 2.06 -0.02
CA VAL A 44 3.13 0.84 0.82
C VAL A 44 1.94 0.73 1.78
N SER A 45 1.25 1.83 2.11
CA SER A 45 0.08 1.76 2.99
C SER A 45 -1.11 1.06 2.33
N ILE A 46 -1.23 1.12 1.00
CA ILE A 46 -2.32 0.47 0.25
C ILE A 46 -2.34 -1.06 0.49
N PRO A 47 -1.28 -1.83 0.14
CA PRO A 47 -1.30 -3.28 0.39
C PRO A 47 -1.27 -3.64 1.89
N ALA A 48 -0.74 -2.76 2.75
CA ALA A 48 -0.75 -2.96 4.20
C ALA A 48 -2.18 -2.89 4.76
N ASN A 49 -2.95 -1.87 4.40
CA ASN A 49 -4.35 -1.73 4.81
C ASN A 49 -5.21 -2.87 4.28
N ILE A 50 -4.98 -3.35 3.05
CA ILE A 50 -5.68 -4.54 2.53
C ILE A 50 -5.36 -5.78 3.37
N ALA A 51 -4.08 -6.01 3.69
CA ALA A 51 -3.65 -7.17 4.47
C ALA A 51 -4.16 -7.12 5.92
N GLU A 52 -4.12 -5.95 6.55
CA GLU A 52 -4.61 -5.73 7.91
C GLU A 52 -6.14 -5.83 7.97
N GLY A 53 -6.84 -5.21 7.03
CA GLY A 53 -8.28 -5.28 6.87
C GLY A 53 -8.78 -6.71 6.70
N ARG A 54 -8.08 -7.54 5.93
CA ARG A 54 -8.49 -8.95 5.72
C ARG A 54 -8.36 -9.82 6.97
N ARG A 55 -7.58 -9.38 7.96
CA ARG A 55 -7.45 -10.05 9.26
C ARG A 55 -8.55 -9.65 10.26
N GLN A 56 -9.38 -8.65 9.91
CA GLN A 56 -10.45 -8.20 10.79
C GLN A 56 -11.59 -9.21 10.91
N ARG A 57 -12.37 -9.08 11.99
CA ARG A 57 -13.41 -10.05 12.36
C ARG A 57 -14.69 -9.95 11.55
N SER A 58 -14.91 -8.85 10.82
CA SER A 58 -16.12 -8.64 10.03
C SER A 58 -15.81 -7.98 8.69
N GLU A 59 -16.68 -8.23 7.70
CA GLU A 59 -16.59 -7.59 6.38
C GLU A 59 -16.81 -6.07 6.46
N LYS A 60 -17.56 -5.57 7.46
CA LYS A 60 -17.68 -4.13 7.73
C LYS A 60 -16.35 -3.50 8.11
N GLU A 61 -15.60 -4.15 8.99
CA GLU A 61 -14.26 -3.71 9.37
C GLU A 61 -13.28 -3.82 8.19
N PHE A 62 -13.37 -4.90 7.40
CA PHE A 62 -12.58 -5.00 6.17
C PHE A 62 -12.85 -3.83 5.23
N GLY A 63 -14.12 -3.48 4.99
CA GLY A 63 -14.51 -2.32 4.19
C GLY A 63 -13.97 -0.99 4.71
N ARG A 64 -13.88 -0.82 6.03
CA ARG A 64 -13.27 0.37 6.65
C ARG A 64 -11.78 0.48 6.30
N PHE A 65 -11.03 -0.61 6.39
CA PHE A 65 -9.62 -0.64 5.98
C PHE A 65 -9.42 -0.43 4.48
N LEU A 66 -10.34 -0.93 3.64
CA LEU A 66 -10.34 -0.62 2.21
C LEU A 66 -10.57 0.87 1.94
N GLY A 67 -11.30 1.59 2.79
CA GLY A 67 -11.45 3.04 2.69
C GLY A 67 -10.19 3.84 3.11
N TYR A 68 -9.24 3.22 3.81
CA TYR A 68 -7.94 3.81 4.14
C TYR A 68 -6.85 3.52 3.10
N ALA A 69 -7.07 2.49 2.27
CA ALA A 69 -6.15 2.01 1.25
C ALA A 69 -6.23 2.88 0.00
#